data_AF-A0A7X8X3Q8-F1
#
_entry.id   AF-A0A7X8X3Q8-F1
#
_cell.length_a   1.000
_cell.length_b   1.000
_cell.length_c   1.000
_cell.angle_alpha   90.00
_cell.angle_beta   90.00
_cell.angle_gamma   90.00
#
_symmetry.space_group_name_H-M   'P 1'
#
loop_
_entity.id
_entity.type
_entity.pdbx_description
1 polymer ?
#
loop_
_entity_poly.entity_id
_entity_poly.type
_entity_poly.pdbx_seq_one_letter_code
_entity_poly.pdbx_strand_id
1 'polypeptide(L)'
;LAPMYLGVKAVIAKSIARIHHDNLVNFGIVPLILVDPGQYQVLSQGDQLLIKGLKQSVKNGDEELAIKNLTTGEEFAVRVLLSARQRSVLSAGGTLNWMKIS
;
A
#
# COMPACT_ATOMS: atom_id res chain seq x y z
N LEU A 1 -17.03 -6.93 5.26
CA LEU A 1 -16.41 -6.30 6.45
C LEU A 1 -15.20 -5.47 6.00
N ALA A 2 -15.03 -4.26 6.52
CA ALA A 2 -13.92 -3.38 6.13
C ALA A 2 -12.57 -3.93 6.68
N PRO A 3 -11.52 -4.02 5.85
CA PRO A 3 -10.23 -4.67 6.19
C PRO A 3 -9.42 -4.00 7.32
N MET A 4 -9.84 -2.83 7.80
CA MET A 4 -9.08 -2.04 8.78
C MET A 4 -8.94 -2.71 10.16
N TYR A 5 -9.94 -3.50 10.57
CA TYR A 5 -9.97 -4.14 11.90
C TYR A 5 -8.93 -5.26 12.09
N LEU A 6 -8.24 -5.67 11.03
CA LEU A 6 -7.25 -6.75 11.07
C LEU A 6 -5.80 -6.24 11.11
N GLY A 7 -5.58 -4.94 11.29
CA GLY A 7 -4.23 -4.36 11.34
C GLY A 7 -3.53 -4.25 9.97
N VAL A 8 -4.28 -4.44 8.87
CA VAL A 8 -3.79 -4.33 7.49
C VAL A 8 -3.19 -2.94 7.24
N LYS A 9 -1.95 -2.89 6.74
CA LYS A 9 -1.24 -1.63 6.43
C LYS A 9 -1.19 -1.29 4.95
N ALA A 10 -1.18 -2.31 4.10
CA ALA A 10 -1.13 -2.16 2.66
C ALA A 10 -1.84 -3.33 1.97
N VAL A 11 -2.27 -3.11 0.73
CA VAL A 11 -2.78 -4.13 -0.18
C VAL A 11 -1.94 -4.09 -1.44
N ILE A 12 -1.38 -5.23 -1.85
CA ILE A 12 -0.62 -5.38 -3.09
C ILE A 12 -1.49 -6.14 -4.09
N ALA A 13 -1.64 -5.61 -5.30
CA ALA A 13 -2.44 -6.24 -6.35
C ALA A 13 -1.85 -6.00 -7.75
N LYS A 14 -2.32 -6.76 -8.74
CA LYS A 14 -2.01 -6.50 -10.16
C LYS A 14 -2.71 -5.24 -10.68
N SER A 15 -3.91 -4.97 -10.17
CA SER A 15 -4.72 -3.80 -10.49
C SER A 15 -5.74 -3.57 -9.38
N ILE A 16 -6.20 -2.31 -9.22
CA ILE A 16 -7.22 -1.94 -8.26
C ILE A 16 -8.23 -1.02 -8.95
N ALA A 17 -9.53 -1.33 -8.84
CA ALA A 17 -10.60 -0.47 -9.35
C ALA A 17 -10.63 0.87 -8.58
N ARG A 18 -10.91 1.96 -9.29
CA ARG A 18 -10.85 3.34 -8.75
C ARG A 18 -11.58 3.52 -7.41
N ILE A 19 -12.82 3.04 -7.31
CA ILE A 19 -13.62 3.16 -6.06
C ILE A 19 -12.99 2.34 -4.93
N HIS A 20 -12.45 1.16 -5.23
CA HIS A 20 -11.78 0.33 -4.23
C HIS A 20 -10.48 0.96 -3.75
N HIS A 21 -9.73 1.60 -4.66
CA HIS A 21 -8.53 2.35 -4.34
C HIS A 21 -8.82 3.47 -3.33
N ASP A 22 -9.85 4.29 -3.57
CA ASP A 22 -10.22 5.37 -2.66
C ASP A 22 -10.68 4.86 -1.29
N ASN A 23 -11.39 3.73 -1.25
CA ASN A 23 -11.79 3.11 0.01
C ASN A 23 -10.57 2.67 0.84
N LEU A 24 -9.55 2.05 0.21
CA LEU A 24 -8.33 1.67 0.90
C LEU A 24 -7.65 2.88 1.53
N VAL A 25 -7.47 3.97 0.77
CA VAL A 25 -6.90 5.23 1.27
C VAL A 25 -7.71 5.78 2.43
N ASN A 26 -9.04 5.82 2.30
CA ASN A 26 -9.94 6.35 3.34
C ASN A 26 -9.81 5.57 4.65
N PHE A 27 -9.54 4.28 4.55
CA PHE A 27 -9.28 3.38 5.66
C PHE A 27 -7.82 3.36 6.13
N GLY A 28 -6.94 4.22 5.61
CA GLY A 28 -5.55 4.26 6.05
C GLY A 28 -4.70 3.10 5.51
N ILE A 29 -5.18 2.36 4.51
CA ILE A 29 -4.50 1.23 3.89
C ILE A 29 -3.86 1.71 2.59
N VAL A 30 -2.55 1.45 2.42
CA VAL A 30 -1.82 1.88 1.22
C VAL A 30 -2.10 0.92 0.05
N PRO A 31 -2.71 1.37 -1.05
CA PRO A 31 -2.82 0.57 -2.27
C PRO A 31 -1.47 0.53 -3.01
N LEU A 32 -0.99 -0.66 -3.30
CA LEU A 32 0.28 -0.93 -3.99
C LEU A 32 -0.01 -1.79 -5.23
N ILE A 33 0.57 -1.42 -6.37
CA ILE A 33 0.38 -2.13 -7.62
C ILE A 33 1.69 -2.79 -8.03
N LEU A 34 1.69 -4.08 -8.33
CA LEU A 34 2.87 -4.76 -8.85
C LEU A 34 3.36 -4.09 -10.14
N VAL A 35 4.65 -3.75 -10.22
CA VAL A 35 5.25 -3.23 -11.46
C VAL A 35 5.27 -4.33 -12.53
N ASP A 36 5.67 -5.54 -12.14
CA ASP A 36 5.61 -6.74 -12.96
C ASP A 36 4.49 -7.68 -12.46
N PRO A 37 3.39 -7.87 -13.21
CA PRO A 37 2.33 -8.81 -12.83
C PRO A 37 2.78 -10.27 -12.70
N GLY A 38 3.92 -10.65 -13.30
CA GLY A 38 4.52 -11.98 -13.20
C GLY A 38 4.95 -12.33 -11.78
N GLN A 39 5.36 -11.32 -11.00
CA GLN A 39 5.70 -11.44 -9.57
C GLN A 39 4.60 -12.09 -8.73
N TYR A 40 3.34 -11.94 -9.13
CA TYR A 40 2.23 -12.55 -8.40
C TYR A 40 2.30 -14.09 -8.41
N GLN A 41 2.90 -14.70 -9.43
CA GLN A 41 2.99 -16.16 -9.55
C GLN A 41 4.01 -16.77 -8.60
N VAL A 42 5.00 -16.00 -8.15
CA VAL A 42 6.04 -16.44 -7.22
C VAL A 42 5.69 -16.12 -5.76
N LEU A 43 4.71 -15.24 -5.53
CA LEU A 43 4.19 -14.95 -4.19
C LEU A 43 3.26 -16.06 -3.72
N SER A 44 3.55 -16.60 -2.54
CA SER A 44 2.78 -17.66 -1.91
C SER A 44 2.06 -17.18 -0.66
N GLN A 45 0.92 -17.80 -0.35
CA GLN A 45 0.24 -17.56 0.91
C GLN A 45 1.16 -17.96 2.07
N GLY A 46 1.32 -17.07 3.05
CA GLY A 46 2.22 -17.27 4.19
C GLY A 46 3.58 -16.61 4.03
N ASP A 47 3.88 -16.03 2.86
CA ASP A 47 5.12 -15.28 2.67
C ASP A 47 5.22 -14.06 3.57
N GLN A 48 6.43 -13.84 4.11
CA GLN A 48 6.72 -12.68 4.93
C GLN A 48 7.32 -11.58 4.07
N LEU A 49 6.58 -10.50 3.87
CA LEU A 49 7.00 -9.38 3.04
C LEU A 49 7.50 -8.22 3.90
N LEU A 50 8.66 -7.69 3.56
CA LEU A 50 9.26 -6.50 4.16
C LEU A 50 9.15 -5.32 3.21
N ILE A 51 8.47 -4.27 3.67
CA ILE A 51 8.40 -2.97 2.99
C ILE A 51 9.14 -1.94 3.85
N LYS A 52 10.32 -1.51 3.39
CA LYS A 52 11.09 -0.47 4.10
C LYS A 52 10.56 0.91 3.72
N GLY A 53 10.40 1.78 4.71
CA GLY A 53 10.14 3.20 4.46
C GLY A 53 8.74 3.57 3.96
N LEU A 54 7.75 2.64 3.96
CA LEU A 54 6.40 2.88 3.40
C LEU A 54 5.78 4.23 3.79
N LYS A 55 5.79 4.56 5.08
CA LYS A 55 5.22 5.82 5.58
C LYS A 55 5.96 7.05 5.03
N GLN A 56 7.28 6.96 4.92
CA GLN A 56 8.10 8.06 4.41
C GLN A 56 7.89 8.22 2.90
N SER A 57 7.78 7.13 2.16
CA SER A 57 7.52 7.14 0.71
C SER A 57 6.16 7.72 0.36
N VAL A 58 5.12 7.41 1.15
CA VAL A 58 3.82 8.08 1.00
C VAL A 58 3.96 9.59 1.20
N LYS A 59 4.68 10.02 2.24
CA LYS A 59 4.89 11.45 2.55
C LYS A 59 5.72 12.18 1.50
N ASN A 60 6.79 11.55 1.00
CA ASN A 60 7.77 12.16 0.11
C ASN A 60 7.26 12.29 -1.33
N GLY A 61 6.20 11.58 -1.71
CA GLY A 61 5.71 11.61 -3.08
C GLY A 61 6.25 10.47 -3.95
N ASP A 62 6.97 9.51 -3.38
CA ASP A 62 7.55 8.39 -4.13
C ASP A 62 6.47 7.66 -4.93
N GLU A 63 6.81 7.28 -6.16
CA GLU A 63 5.91 6.57 -7.08
C GLU A 63 6.19 5.07 -7.14
N GLU A 64 7.31 4.62 -6.59
CA GLU A 64 7.74 3.22 -6.58
C GLU A 64 8.41 2.84 -5.26
N LEU A 65 8.25 1.58 -4.85
CA LEU A 65 8.82 0.99 -3.64
C LEU A 65 9.31 -0.42 -3.91
N ALA A 66 10.47 -0.76 -3.34
CA ALA A 66 10.96 -2.13 -3.30
C ALA A 66 10.35 -2.89 -2.11
N ILE A 67 9.93 -4.12 -2.37
CA ILE A 67 9.46 -5.09 -1.39
C ILE A 67 10.40 -6.27 -1.43
N LYS A 68 10.79 -6.74 -0.24
CA LYS A 68 11.58 -7.95 -0.09
C LYS A 68 10.71 -9.08 0.46
N ASN A 69 10.70 -10.21 -0.23
CA ASN A 69 10.18 -11.45 0.29
C ASN A 69 11.25 -12.08 1.20
N LEU A 70 10.99 -12.14 2.51
CA LEU A 70 11.92 -12.71 3.48
C LEU A 70 11.90 -14.25 3.47
N THR A 71 10.86 -14.86 2.92
CA THR A 71 10.74 -16.31 2.78
C THR A 71 11.61 -16.83 1.64
N THR A 72 11.57 -16.17 0.48
CA THR A 72 12.32 -16.59 -0.73
C THR A 72 13.64 -15.85 -0.92
N GLY A 73 13.79 -14.67 -0.32
CA GLY A 73 14.92 -13.77 -0.50
C GLY A 73 14.79 -12.84 -1.72
N GLU A 74 13.74 -13.00 -2.53
CA GLU A 74 13.51 -12.20 -3.74
C GLU A 74 13.08 -10.77 -3.42
N GLU A 75 13.38 -9.85 -4.35
CA GLU A 75 13.00 -8.45 -4.26
C GLU A 75 12.22 -8.03 -5.51
N PHE A 76 11.20 -7.19 -5.31
CA PHE A 76 10.33 -6.74 -6.37
C PHE A 76 9.79 -5.34 -6.15
N ALA A 77 9.43 -4.68 -7.24
CA ALA A 77 8.93 -3.32 -7.21
C ALA A 77 7.40 -3.25 -7.26
N VAL A 78 6.86 -2.27 -6.52
CA VAL A 78 5.46 -1.89 -6.55
C VAL A 78 5.32 -0.39 -6.78
N ARG A 79 4.28 0.02 -7.49
CA ARG A 79 3.90 1.41 -7.69
C ARG A 79 3.01 1.92 -6.57
N VAL A 80 3.22 3.18 -6.23
CA VAL A 80 2.46 3.96 -5.23
C VAL A 80 1.71 5.08 -5.97
N LEU A 81 0.50 4.77 -6.42
CA LEU A 81 -0.29 5.70 -7.24
C LEU A 81 -1.23 6.55 -6.36
N LEU A 82 -0.68 7.59 -5.75
CA LEU A 82 -1.43 8.45 -4.82
C LEU A 82 -1.37 9.92 -5.23
N SER A 83 -2.54 10.56 -5.29
CA SER A 83 -2.66 12.02 -5.37
C SER A 83 -2.18 12.69 -4.07
N ALA A 84 -1.85 13.98 -4.13
CA ALA A 84 -1.44 14.78 -2.97
C ALA A 84 -2.45 14.68 -1.81
N ARG A 85 -3.75 14.76 -2.12
CA ARG A 85 -4.82 14.59 -1.11
C ARG A 85 -4.77 13.22 -0.45
N GLN A 86 -4.67 12.15 -1.23
CA GLN A 86 -4.63 10.78 -0.71
C GLN A 86 -3.39 10.55 0.17
N ARG A 87 -2.24 11.16 -0.19
CA ARG A 87 -1.02 11.14 0.63
C ARG A 87 -1.23 11.83 1.99
N SER A 88 -1.91 12.97 2.02
CA SER A 88 -2.27 13.65 3.28
C SER A 88 -3.19 12.80 4.16
N VAL A 89 -4.20 12.17 3.56
CA VAL A 89 -5.12 11.26 4.25
C VAL A 89 -4.38 10.07 4.87
N LEU A 90 -3.54 9.39 4.08
CA LEU A 90 -2.75 8.25 4.55
C LEU A 90 -1.73 8.66 5.62
N SER A 91 -1.13 9.85 5.50
CA SER A 91 -0.19 10.37 6.50
C SER A 91 -0.84 10.62 7.86
N ALA A 92 -2.14 10.93 7.88
CA ALA A 92 -2.95 11.04 9.09
C ALA A 92 -3.49 9.67 9.57
N GLY A 93 -3.30 8.59 8.81
CA GLY A 93 -3.78 7.25 9.15
C GLY A 93 -5.24 7.01 8.75
N GLY A 94 -5.75 7.70 7.74
CA GLY A 94 -7.11 7.56 7.20
C GLY A 94 -7.96 8.81 7.35
N THR A 95 -9.11 8.84 6.67
CA THR A 95 -9.92 10.06 6.49
C THR A 95 -10.47 10.60 7.80
N LEU A 96 -10.87 9.70 8.72
CA LEU A 96 -11.39 10.11 10.04
C LEU A 96 -10.36 10.85 10.88
N ASN A 97 -9.09 10.41 10.83
CA ASN A 97 -8.01 11.07 11.55
C ASN A 97 -7.59 12.36 10.84
N TRP A 98 -7.58 12.35 9.51
CA TRP A 98 -7.30 13.54 8.71
C TRP A 98 -8.29 14.67 9.03
N MET A 99 -9.60 14.39 9.05
CA MET A 99 -10.63 15.38 9.37
C MET A 99 -10.55 15.95 10.80
N LYS A 100 -9.88 15.27 11.74
CA LYS A 100 -9.67 15.78 13.10
C LYS A 100 -8.49 16.74 13.21
N ILE A 101 -7.57 16.70 12.25
CA ILE A 101 -6.29 17.44 12.28
C ILE A 101 -6.24 18.51 11.17
N SER A 102 -7.09 18.39 10.14
CA SER A 102 -7.22 19.30 9.01
C SER A 102 -7.98 20.58 9.34
#